data_AF-A0A6I9N8B6-F1
#
_entry.id   AF-A0A6I9N8B6-F1
#
_cell.length_a   1.000
_cell.length_b   1.000
_cell.length_c   1.000
_cell.angle_alpha   90.00
_cell.angle_beta   90.00
_cell.angle_gamma   90.00
#
_symmetry.space_group_name_H-M   'P 1'
#
loop_
_entity.id
_entity.type
_entity.pdbx_description
1 polymer ?
#
loop_
_entity_poly.entity_id
_entity_poly.type
_entity_poly.pdbx_seq_one_letter_code
_entity_poly.pdbx_strand_id
1 'polypeptide(L)'
;EDIRLAFLNISRIMDCVGCFKCRLWGKLQTQGLGTSLKILFSERQIEALPTSNVQRPSFQLSRQEVVSLLNAFGRVSTSIRELKNFRSLLAEEG
;
A
#
# COMPACT_ATOMS: atom_id res chain seq x y z
N GLU A 1 -12.24 3.45 -12.18
CA GLU A 1 -11.55 2.41 -12.97
C GLU A 1 -10.13 2.82 -13.37
N ASP A 2 -9.92 4.07 -13.78
CA ASP A 2 -8.60 4.55 -14.25
C ASP A 2 -7.46 4.42 -13.25
N ILE A 3 -7.72 4.70 -11.96
CA ILE A 3 -6.72 4.58 -10.91
C ILE A 3 -6.27 3.13 -10.72
N ARG A 4 -7.21 2.17 -10.72
CA ARG A 4 -6.90 0.74 -10.59
C ARG A 4 -6.01 0.27 -11.75
N LEU A 5 -6.33 0.70 -12.98
CA LEU A 5 -5.55 0.40 -14.18
C LEU A 5 -4.15 1.03 -14.13
N ALA A 6 -4.04 2.27 -13.66
CA ALA A 6 -2.74 2.92 -13.48
C ALA A 6 -1.84 2.13 -12.53
N PHE A 7 -2.36 1.71 -11.38
CA PHE A 7 -1.59 0.90 -10.42
C PHE A 7 -1.23 -0.50 -10.94
N LEU A 8 -2.08 -1.11 -11.77
CA LEU A 8 -1.74 -2.36 -12.48
C LEU A 8 -0.54 -2.14 -13.42
N ASN A 9 -0.54 -1.04 -14.18
CA ASN A 9 0.55 -0.72 -15.11
C ASN A 9 1.85 -0.40 -14.36
N ILE A 10 1.78 0.32 -13.24
CA ILE A 10 2.94 0.57 -12.38
C ILE A 10 3.50 -0.76 -11.86
N SER A 11 2.65 -1.70 -11.43
CA SER A 11 3.09 -3.02 -10.96
C SER A 11 3.81 -3.82 -12.06
N ARG A 12 3.36 -3.70 -13.32
CA ARG A 12 4.05 -4.30 -14.48
C ARG A 12 5.40 -3.64 -14.76
N ILE A 13 5.52 -2.34 -14.61
CA ILE A 13 6.81 -1.64 -14.74
C ILE A 13 7.83 -2.18 -13.72
N MET A 14 7.39 -2.53 -12.50
CA MET A 14 8.27 -3.10 -11.50
C MET A 14 8.90 -4.44 -11.93
N ASP A 15 8.28 -5.20 -12.84
CA ASP A 15 8.87 -6.42 -13.39
C ASP A 15 10.15 -6.17 -14.19
N CYS A 16 10.35 -4.94 -14.67
CA CYS A 16 11.55 -4.54 -15.41
C CYS A 16 12.72 -4.12 -14.48
N VAL A 17 12.50 -4.00 -13.18
CA VAL A 17 13.54 -3.56 -12.23
C VAL A 17 14.53 -4.69 -11.96
N GLY A 18 15.79 -4.53 -12.38
CA GLY A 18 16.83 -5.58 -12.25
C GLY A 18 17.27 -5.89 -10.81
N CYS A 19 17.16 -4.91 -9.90
CA CYS A 19 17.42 -5.12 -8.47
C CYS A 19 16.25 -5.89 -7.81
N PHE A 20 16.49 -7.13 -7.36
CA PHE A 20 15.44 -7.96 -6.75
C PHE A 20 14.81 -7.36 -5.49
N LYS A 21 15.61 -6.77 -4.59
CA LYS A 21 15.08 -6.09 -3.40
C LYS A 21 14.20 -4.90 -3.78
N CYS A 22 14.64 -4.10 -4.75
CA CYS A 22 13.93 -2.93 -5.25
C CYS A 22 12.61 -3.33 -5.92
N ARG A 23 12.63 -4.39 -6.74
CA ARG A 23 11.43 -4.98 -7.35
C ARG A 23 10.44 -5.45 -6.28
N LEU A 24 10.92 -6.19 -5.28
CA LEU A 24 10.07 -6.71 -4.19
C LEU A 24 9.37 -5.56 -3.45
N TRP A 25 10.14 -4.60 -2.95
CA TRP A 25 9.59 -3.47 -2.20
C TRP A 25 8.76 -2.53 -3.08
N GLY A 26 9.16 -2.32 -4.34
CA GLY A 26 8.41 -1.53 -5.31
C GLY A 26 7.03 -2.13 -5.59
N LYS A 27 6.94 -3.45 -5.84
CA LYS A 27 5.66 -4.14 -5.99
C LYS A 27 4.82 -4.09 -4.71
N LEU A 28 5.44 -4.35 -3.56
CA LEU A 28 4.74 -4.34 -2.28
C LEU A 28 4.14 -2.97 -1.95
N GLN A 29 4.92 -1.89 -2.14
CA GLN A 29 4.48 -0.54 -1.82
C GLN A 29 3.42 -0.03 -2.82
N THR A 30 3.59 -0.33 -4.11
CA THR A 30 2.60 0.05 -5.14
C THR A 30 1.28 -0.69 -4.94
N GLN A 31 1.32 -1.99 -4.64
CA GLN A 31 0.11 -2.75 -4.30
C GLN A 31 -0.55 -2.24 -3.02
N GLY A 32 0.23 -1.93 -1.98
CA GLY A 32 -0.29 -1.39 -0.72
C GLY A 32 -0.98 -0.05 -0.93
N LEU A 33 -0.37 0.87 -1.69
CA LEU A 33 -0.98 2.15 -2.03
C LEU A 33 -2.25 1.99 -2.90
N GLY A 34 -2.23 1.09 -3.89
CA GLY A 34 -3.42 0.74 -4.66
C GLY A 34 -4.55 0.16 -3.80
N THR A 35 -4.19 -0.64 -2.79
CA THR A 35 -5.15 -1.18 -1.79
C THR A 35 -5.74 -0.06 -0.94
N SER A 36 -4.94 0.91 -0.48
CA SER A 36 -5.44 2.09 0.24
C SER A 36 -6.47 2.86 -0.59
N LEU A 37 -6.16 3.13 -1.86
CA LEU A 37 -7.08 3.83 -2.77
C LEU A 37 -8.34 3.01 -3.05
N LYS A 38 -8.21 1.69 -3.20
CA LYS A 38 -9.36 0.77 -3.31
C LYS A 38 -10.29 0.92 -2.11
N ILE A 39 -9.75 0.95 -0.88
CA ILE A 39 -10.56 1.17 0.35
C ILE A 39 -11.25 2.53 0.29
N LEU A 40 -10.51 3.61 0.01
CA LEU A 40 -11.04 4.98 0.00
C LEU A 40 -12.16 5.18 -1.03
N PHE A 41 -12.10 4.52 -2.19
CA PHE A 41 -13.15 4.62 -3.21
C PHE A 41 -14.29 3.62 -3.04
N SER A 42 -14.24 2.75 -2.04
CA SER A 42 -15.25 1.69 -1.80
C SER A 42 -16.16 1.97 -0.60
N GLU A 43 -16.24 3.22 -0.11
CA GLU A 43 -16.99 3.62 1.08
C GLU A 43 -18.41 3.04 1.13
N ARG A 44 -19.22 3.25 0.07
CA ARG A 44 -20.59 2.70 -0.01
C ARG A 44 -20.65 1.18 0.07
N GLN A 45 -19.66 0.49 -0.49
CA GLN A 45 -19.59 -0.98 -0.49
C GLN A 45 -19.18 -1.51 0.88
N ILE A 46 -18.39 -0.72 1.63
CA ILE A 46 -17.95 -1.00 2.99
C ILE A 46 -19.11 -0.76 3.97
N GLU A 47 -19.87 0.33 3.80
CA GLU A 47 -21.08 0.60 4.61
C GLU A 47 -22.16 -0.46 4.40
N ALA A 48 -22.28 -0.99 3.18
CA ALA A 48 -23.22 -2.06 2.84
C ALA A 48 -22.70 -3.47 3.20
N LEU A 49 -21.61 -3.61 3.97
CA LEU A 49 -21.10 -4.91 4.36
C LEU A 49 -22.13 -5.66 5.21
N PRO A 50 -22.42 -6.94 4.88
CA PRO A 50 -23.37 -7.73 5.65
C PRO A 50 -22.82 -7.98 7.05
N THR A 51 -23.68 -7.80 8.06
CA THR A 51 -23.37 -8.10 9.48
C THR A 51 -23.38 -9.59 9.80
N SER A 52 -23.83 -10.43 8.86
CA SER A 52 -23.91 -11.88 8.98
C SER A 52 -23.26 -12.57 7.79
N ASN A 53 -22.64 -13.73 8.03
CA ASN A 53 -21.86 -14.49 7.03
C ASN A 53 -22.70 -15.20 5.97
N VAL A 54 -24.00 -14.91 5.85
CA VAL A 54 -24.92 -15.61 4.95
C VAL A 54 -24.75 -15.16 3.50
N GLN A 55 -24.26 -13.93 3.28
CA GLN A 55 -24.05 -13.34 1.96
C GLN A 55 -22.58 -13.00 1.72
N ARG A 56 -22.13 -13.19 0.48
CA ARG A 56 -20.77 -12.78 0.09
C ARG A 56 -20.69 -11.24 0.14
N PRO A 57 -19.71 -10.67 0.85
CA PRO A 57 -19.59 -9.23 0.97
C PRO A 57 -19.23 -8.60 -0.38
N SER A 58 -19.82 -7.43 -0.64
CA SER A 58 -19.58 -6.56 -1.81
C SER A 58 -18.15 -6.01 -1.88
N PHE A 59 -17.46 -5.96 -0.73
CA PHE A 59 -16.08 -5.51 -0.62
C PHE A 59 -15.23 -6.57 0.07
N GLN A 60 -14.08 -6.90 -0.52
CA GLN A 60 -13.15 -7.88 0.02
C GLN A 60 -11.70 -7.47 -0.26
N LEU A 61 -10.81 -7.83 0.67
CA LEU A 61 -9.37 -7.73 0.51
C LEU A 61 -8.77 -9.13 0.55
N SER A 62 -7.93 -9.45 -0.42
CA SER A 62 -7.11 -10.65 -0.41
C SER A 62 -6.02 -10.57 0.66
N ARG A 63 -5.46 -11.73 1.05
CA ARG A 63 -4.31 -11.80 1.96
C ARG A 63 -3.15 -10.91 1.49
N GLN A 64 -2.86 -10.92 0.19
CA GLN A 64 -1.76 -10.13 -0.38
C GLN A 64 -2.04 -8.63 -0.27
N GLU A 65 -3.27 -8.19 -0.55
CA GLU A 65 -3.67 -6.79 -0.36
C GLU A 65 -3.49 -6.35 1.10
N VAL A 66 -3.95 -7.14 2.07
CA VAL A 66 -3.80 -6.83 3.51
C VAL A 66 -2.32 -6.75 3.92
N VAL A 67 -1.51 -7.74 3.54
CA VAL A 67 -0.07 -7.75 3.85
C VAL A 67 0.64 -6.55 3.22
N SER A 68 0.34 -6.25 1.96
CA SER A 68 0.94 -5.13 1.23
C SER A 68 0.55 -3.78 1.83
N LEU A 69 -0.71 -3.61 2.25
CA LEU A 69 -1.23 -2.40 2.88
C LEU A 69 -0.48 -2.08 4.18
N LEU A 70 -0.41 -3.05 5.09
CA LEU A 70 0.26 -2.88 6.38
C LEU A 70 1.76 -2.64 6.21
N ASN A 71 2.42 -3.39 5.32
CA ASN A 71 3.84 -3.22 5.09
C ASN A 71 4.17 -1.88 4.40
N ALA A 72 3.36 -1.45 3.42
CA ALA A 72 3.54 -0.17 2.76
C ALA A 72 3.41 0.99 3.76
N PHE A 73 2.37 0.96 4.60
CA PHE A 73 2.20 1.93 5.68
C PHE A 73 3.37 1.89 6.67
N GLY A 74 3.83 0.70 7.08
CA GLY A 74 4.99 0.54 7.95
C GLY A 74 6.28 1.12 7.37
N ARG A 75 6.49 1.05 6.05
CA ARG A 75 7.63 1.71 5.37
C ARG A 75 7.51 3.23 5.44
N VAL A 76 6.33 3.81 5.14
CA VAL A 76 6.11 5.27 5.26
C VAL A 76 6.31 5.74 6.71
N SER A 77 5.78 4.99 7.68
CA SER A 77 5.99 5.26 9.11
C SER A 77 7.47 5.23 9.48
N THR A 78 8.21 4.23 8.98
CA THR A 78 9.67 4.15 9.16
C THR A 78 10.36 5.38 8.56
N SER A 79 10.01 5.77 7.33
CA SER A 79 10.57 6.97 6.67
C SER A 79 10.35 8.24 7.50
N ILE A 80 9.17 8.43 8.09
CA ILE A 80 8.89 9.58 8.98
C ILE A 80 9.77 9.53 10.23
N ARG A 81 9.98 8.36 10.82
CA ARG A 81 10.90 8.20 11.96
C ARG A 81 12.34 8.55 11.55
N GLU A 82 12.80 8.07 10.40
CA GLU A 82 14.17 8.36 9.94
C GLU A 82 14.38 9.85 9.65
N LEU A 83 13.35 10.60 9.20
CA LEU A 83 13.44 12.06 9.09
C LEU A 83 13.77 12.72 10.43
N LYS A 84 13.21 12.23 11.54
CA LYS A 84 13.55 12.73 12.89
C LYS A 84 15.01 12.41 13.24
N ASN A 85 15.47 11.20 12.93
CA ASN A 85 16.84 10.77 13.19
C ASN A 85 17.84 11.63 12.40
N PHE A 86 17.62 11.82 11.10
CA PHE A 86 18.49 12.67 10.28
C PHE A 86 18.53 14.13 10.75
N ARG A 87 17.41 14.67 11.21
CA ARG A 87 17.38 16.03 11.80
C ARG A 87 18.22 16.14 13.07
N SER A 88 18.23 15.10 13.92
CA SER A 88 19.08 15.06 15.12
C SER A 88 20.56 15.06 14.74
N LEU A 89 20.95 14.17 13.82
CA LEU A 89 22.34 14.05 13.35
C LEU A 89 22.87 15.37 12.77
N LEU A 90 22.07 16.03 11.92
CA LEU A 90 22.44 17.32 11.34
C LEU A 90 22.56 18.45 12.38
N ALA A 91 21.84 18.35 13.50
CA ALA A 91 21.94 19.32 14.60
C ALA A 91 23.15 19.06 15.52
N GLU A 92 23.71 17.85 15.50
CA GLU A 92 24.92 17.48 16.25
C GLU A 92 26.22 17.79 15.49
N GLU A 93 26.15 17.90 14.16
CA GLU A 93 27.29 18.23 13.29
C GLU A 93 27.55 19.74 13.12
N GLY A 94 26.65 20.61 13.61
CA GLY A 94 26.75 22.08 13.52
C GLY A 94 27.07 22.75 14.85
#